data_AF-A0A3D5MP15-F1
#
_entry.id   AF-A0A3D5MP15-F1
#
_cell.length_a   1.000
_cell.length_b   1.000
_cell.length_c   1.000
_cell.angle_alpha   90.00
_cell.angle_beta   90.00
_cell.angle_gamma   90.00
#
_symmetry.space_group_name_H-M   'P 1'
#
loop_
_entity.id
_entity.type
_entity.pdbx_description
1 polymer ?
#
loop_
_entity_poly.entity_id
_entity_poly.type
_entity_poly.pdbx_seq_one_letter_code
_entity_poly.pdbx_strand_id
1 'polypeptide(L)'
;MMDQWKFDKRIFSLRSFLGAVGEMVRCHREVREAVKAGRVDKAFAERIMLAVTRVNGCRYCTYAHSRAALREGVSQEELNRLMAGDFKAVPQDQVVALHFAQHYAETEGRTDPEARRTLVETYGEDKARDILTYIRLITVGNLYGNTFDALLSRFAGRPAPGSNPFSEVAVVLLGAAGSVLALAVVPLVKLAGALRSWCRDPRRGA
;
A
#
# COMPACT_ATOMS: atom_id res chain seq x y z
N MET A 1 5.32 -10.24 36.37
CA MET A 1 4.36 -10.43 35.27
C MET A 1 5.19 -10.52 34.00
N MET A 2 5.49 -11.73 33.51
CA MET A 2 6.28 -11.89 32.29
C MET A 2 5.40 -11.46 31.11
N ASP A 3 5.79 -10.37 30.47
CA ASP A 3 5.17 -9.84 29.27
C ASP A 3 5.26 -10.93 28.18
N GLN A 4 4.12 -11.54 27.83
CA GLN A 4 4.03 -12.53 26.75
C GLN A 4 4.12 -11.78 25.42
N TRP A 5 5.34 -11.37 25.07
CA TRP A 5 5.62 -10.80 23.76
C TRP A 5 5.29 -11.82 22.67
N LYS A 6 4.27 -11.52 21.87
CA LYS A 6 3.89 -12.30 20.69
C LYS A 6 3.96 -11.42 19.45
N PHE A 7 4.69 -11.87 18.44
CA PHE A 7 4.71 -11.22 17.13
C PHE A 7 3.41 -11.58 16.39
N ASP A 8 2.49 -10.64 16.31
CA ASP A 8 1.12 -10.86 15.79
C ASP A 8 0.85 -10.11 14.47
N LYS A 9 1.91 -9.80 13.71
CA LYS A 9 1.82 -9.07 12.45
C LYS A 9 1.91 -10.03 11.27
N ARG A 10 1.09 -9.82 10.24
CA ARG A 10 1.23 -10.55 8.98
C ARG A 10 2.52 -10.13 8.28
N ILE A 11 3.27 -11.11 7.75
CA ILE A 11 4.54 -10.91 7.05
C ILE A 11 4.52 -11.62 5.70
N PHE A 12 5.52 -11.36 4.88
CA PHE A 12 5.76 -12.15 3.68
C PHE A 12 6.55 -13.42 3.97
N SER A 13 6.14 -14.51 3.33
CA SER A 13 7.08 -15.54 2.87
C SER A 13 7.73 -15.09 1.55
N LEU A 14 8.91 -15.65 1.22
CA LEU A 14 9.57 -15.39 -0.07
C LEU A 14 8.63 -15.68 -1.26
N ARG A 15 7.89 -16.79 -1.23
CA ARG A 15 6.92 -17.13 -2.28
C ARG A 15 5.84 -16.06 -2.43
N SER A 16 5.22 -15.65 -1.33
CA SER A 16 4.17 -14.61 -1.36
C SER A 16 4.73 -13.25 -1.79
N PHE A 17 5.97 -12.92 -1.41
CA PHE A 17 6.62 -11.69 -1.84
C PHE A 17 6.88 -11.68 -3.35
N LEU A 18 7.46 -12.76 -3.90
CA LEU A 18 7.69 -12.87 -5.34
C LEU A 18 6.37 -12.81 -6.14
N GLY A 19 5.31 -13.44 -5.62
CA GLY A 19 3.97 -13.33 -6.19
C GLY A 19 3.45 -11.89 -6.20
N ALA A 20 3.58 -11.17 -5.08
CA ALA A 20 3.18 -9.77 -4.95
C ALA A 20 3.98 -8.85 -5.90
N VAL A 21 5.30 -9.05 -5.99
CA VAL A 21 6.15 -8.31 -6.95
C VAL A 21 5.71 -8.59 -8.38
N GLY A 22 5.46 -9.85 -8.74
CA GLY A 22 4.96 -10.22 -10.07
C GLY A 22 3.58 -9.63 -10.39
N GLU A 23 2.70 -9.50 -9.40
CA GLU A 23 1.43 -8.79 -9.55
C GLU A 23 1.66 -7.29 -9.76
N MET A 24 2.47 -6.63 -8.92
CA MET A 24 2.81 -5.21 -9.06
C MET A 24 3.40 -4.88 -10.44
N VAL A 25 4.28 -5.73 -10.96
CA VAL A 25 4.84 -5.56 -12.31
C VAL A 25 3.76 -5.67 -13.37
N ARG A 26 2.83 -6.63 -13.26
CA ARG A 26 1.72 -6.81 -14.22
C ARG A 26 0.73 -5.64 -14.16
N CYS A 27 0.38 -5.16 -12.97
CA CYS A 27 -0.58 -4.08 -12.78
C CYS A 27 0.05 -2.67 -12.73
N HIS A 28 1.35 -2.52 -13.02
CA HIS A 28 2.03 -1.21 -12.95
C HIS A 28 1.38 -0.12 -13.82
N ARG A 29 0.68 -0.49 -14.90
CA ARG A 29 -0.13 0.45 -15.70
C ARG A 29 -1.35 0.91 -14.94
N GLU A 30 -2.08 0.01 -14.30
CA GLU A 30 -3.26 0.33 -13.49
C GLU A 30 -2.88 1.25 -12.33
N VAL A 31 -1.76 0.98 -11.64
CA VAL A 31 -1.23 1.86 -10.60
C VAL A 31 -0.95 3.26 -11.13
N ARG A 32 -0.29 3.38 -12.29
CA ARG A 32 0.00 4.68 -12.90
C ARG A 32 -1.27 5.42 -13.31
N GLU A 33 -2.24 4.72 -13.90
CA GLU A 33 -3.51 5.31 -14.31
C GLU A 33 -4.35 5.73 -13.10
N ALA A 34 -4.41 4.94 -12.03
CA ALA A 34 -5.12 5.29 -10.81
C ALA A 34 -4.59 6.60 -10.20
N VAL A 35 -3.26 6.73 -10.11
CA VAL A 35 -2.60 7.95 -9.62
C VAL A 35 -2.83 9.13 -10.56
N LYS A 36 -2.75 8.91 -11.88
CA LYS A 36 -2.89 9.98 -12.88
C LYS A 36 -4.33 10.48 -13.03
N ALA A 37 -5.31 9.58 -12.94
CA ALA A 37 -6.72 9.89 -13.16
C ALA A 37 -7.30 10.77 -12.05
N GLY A 38 -6.75 10.71 -10.83
CA GLY A 38 -7.16 11.55 -9.71
C GLY A 38 -8.60 11.30 -9.23
N ARG A 39 -9.20 10.16 -9.59
CA ARG A 39 -10.56 9.76 -9.14
C ARG A 39 -10.63 9.50 -7.63
N VAL A 40 -9.49 9.12 -7.05
CA VAL A 40 -9.24 9.05 -5.61
C VAL A 40 -8.27 10.18 -5.31
N ASP A 41 -8.74 11.23 -4.63
CA ASP A 41 -7.85 12.30 -4.20
C ASP A 41 -6.85 11.80 -3.14
N LYS A 42 -5.82 12.59 -2.86
CA LYS A 42 -4.75 12.17 -1.97
C LYS A 42 -5.21 11.92 -0.54
N ALA A 43 -6.07 12.78 0.02
CA ALA A 43 -6.59 12.59 1.36
C ALA A 43 -7.41 11.30 1.47
N PHE A 44 -8.22 11.00 0.45
CA PHE A 44 -8.95 9.74 0.36
C PHE A 44 -8.02 8.53 0.22
N ALA A 45 -6.99 8.62 -0.63
CA ALA A 45 -5.99 7.57 -0.76
C ALA A 45 -5.29 7.28 0.58
N GLU A 46 -4.88 8.31 1.32
CA GLU A 46 -4.24 8.14 2.63
C GLU A 46 -5.19 7.50 3.66
N ARG A 47 -6.48 7.85 3.66
CA ARG A 47 -7.48 7.18 4.51
C ARG A 47 -7.62 5.69 4.18
N ILE A 48 -7.71 5.34 2.89
CA ILE A 48 -7.76 3.94 2.44
C ILE A 48 -6.50 3.19 2.90
N MET A 49 -5.32 3.81 2.70
CA MET A 49 -4.06 3.21 3.09
C MET A 49 -3.95 2.98 4.60
N LEU A 50 -4.41 3.95 5.40
CA LEU A 50 -4.40 3.85 6.85
C LEU A 50 -5.41 2.81 7.37
N ALA A 51 -6.59 2.67 6.75
CA ALA A 51 -7.57 1.65 7.11
C ALA A 51 -6.97 0.22 7.00
N VAL A 52 -6.24 -0.06 5.91
CA VAL A 52 -5.52 -1.33 5.73
C VAL A 52 -4.34 -1.45 6.71
N THR A 53 -3.56 -0.38 6.85
CA THR A 53 -2.34 -0.35 7.68
C THR A 53 -2.63 -0.63 9.14
N ARG A 54 -3.75 -0.09 9.64
CA ARG A 54 -4.27 -0.33 10.98
C ARG A 54 -4.45 -1.83 11.25
N VAL A 55 -5.09 -2.55 10.34
CA VAL A 55 -5.36 -3.98 10.49
C VAL A 55 -4.06 -4.78 10.41
N ASN A 56 -3.18 -4.43 9.45
CA ASN A 56 -1.91 -5.11 9.28
C ASN A 56 -0.86 -4.77 10.36
N GLY A 57 -1.07 -3.74 11.19
CA GLY A 57 -0.20 -3.37 12.30
C GLY A 57 1.21 -2.88 11.90
N CYS A 58 1.37 -2.32 10.69
CA CYS A 58 2.68 -1.87 10.22
C CYS A 58 3.04 -0.48 10.75
N ARG A 59 3.99 -0.42 11.71
CA ARG A 59 4.41 0.83 12.36
C ARG A 59 5.03 1.85 11.39
N TYR A 60 5.77 1.38 10.39
CA TYR A 60 6.44 2.24 9.41
C TYR A 60 5.42 2.94 8.51
N CYS A 61 4.48 2.16 7.96
CA CYS A 61 3.40 2.68 7.15
C CYS A 61 2.47 3.57 7.98
N THR A 62 2.18 3.21 9.24
CA THR A 62 1.38 4.04 10.14
C THR A 62 1.98 5.43 10.26
N TYR A 63 3.28 5.52 10.56
CA TYR A 63 3.97 6.81 10.67
C TYR A 63 3.97 7.58 9.33
N ALA A 64 4.36 6.92 8.24
CA ALA A 64 4.50 7.58 6.93
C ALA A 64 3.16 8.14 6.43
N HIS A 65 2.10 7.33 6.47
CA HIS A 65 0.79 7.68 5.94
C HIS A 65 -0.02 8.57 6.88
N SER A 66 0.18 8.49 8.21
CA SER A 66 -0.39 9.47 9.14
C SER A 66 0.14 10.88 8.84
N ARG A 67 1.45 10.99 8.62
CA ARG A 67 2.07 12.27 8.26
C ARG A 67 1.61 12.78 6.89
N ALA A 68 1.41 11.88 5.93
CA ALA A 68 0.88 12.24 4.61
C ALA A 68 -0.58 12.71 4.71
N ALA A 69 -1.44 11.99 5.43
CA ALA A 69 -2.83 12.35 5.67
C ALA A 69 -2.96 13.75 6.28
N LEU A 70 -2.18 14.05 7.32
CA LEU A 70 -2.16 15.38 7.96
C LEU A 70 -1.76 16.49 6.97
N ARG A 71 -0.81 16.22 6.06
CA ARG A 71 -0.39 17.19 5.03
C ARG A 71 -1.47 17.43 3.98
N GLU A 72 -2.31 16.44 3.72
CA GLU A 72 -3.45 16.53 2.79
C GLU A 72 -4.73 17.03 3.49
N GLY A 73 -4.63 17.52 4.73
CA GLY A 73 -5.71 18.19 5.44
C GLY A 73 -6.64 17.27 6.25
N VAL A 74 -6.30 15.98 6.40
CA VAL A 74 -7.00 15.11 7.36
C VAL A 74 -6.72 15.62 8.76
N SER A 75 -7.77 15.85 9.56
CA SER A 75 -7.60 16.38 10.92
C SER A 75 -6.99 15.34 11.86
N GLN A 76 -6.32 15.78 12.93
CA GLN A 76 -5.77 14.86 13.93
C GLN A 76 -6.86 14.03 14.61
N GLU A 77 -8.03 14.62 14.88
CA GLU A 77 -9.18 13.92 15.47
C GLU A 77 -9.70 12.82 14.54
N GLU A 78 -9.88 13.15 13.26
CA GLU A 78 -10.30 12.18 12.25
C GLU A 78 -9.27 11.04 12.12
N LEU A 79 -7.99 11.36 12.06
CA LEU A 79 -6.90 10.37 11.99
C LEU A 79 -6.91 9.44 13.21
N ASN A 80 -7.05 9.98 14.41
CA ASN A 80 -7.11 9.18 15.64
C ASN A 80 -8.29 8.21 15.63
N ARG A 81 -9.47 8.67 15.19
CA ARG A 81 -10.67 7.83 15.06
C ARG A 81 -10.52 6.77 13.99
N LEU A 82 -9.98 7.12 12.82
CA LEU A 82 -9.69 6.16 11.75
C LEU A 82 -8.75 5.06 12.27
N MET A 83 -7.68 5.42 12.99
CA MET A 83 -6.76 4.46 13.60
C MET A 83 -7.39 3.68 14.77
N ALA A 84 -8.48 4.18 15.36
CA ALA A 84 -9.34 3.47 16.30
C ALA A 84 -10.47 2.66 15.62
N GLY A 85 -10.60 2.73 14.28
CA GLY A 85 -11.60 1.98 13.52
C GLY A 85 -12.96 2.63 13.46
N ASP A 86 -13.04 3.85 13.95
CA ASP A 86 -14.23 4.65 13.89
C ASP A 86 -14.18 5.52 12.64
N PHE A 87 -14.95 5.13 11.64
CA PHE A 87 -15.08 5.89 10.38
C PHE A 87 -16.15 6.98 10.44
N LYS A 88 -16.74 7.28 11.61
CA LYS A 88 -17.77 8.33 11.73
C LYS A 88 -17.28 9.74 11.44
N ALA A 89 -15.98 10.00 11.61
CA ALA A 89 -15.38 11.31 11.36
C ALA A 89 -14.84 11.50 9.94
N VAL A 90 -14.93 10.46 9.09
CA VAL A 90 -14.51 10.56 7.68
C VAL A 90 -15.66 11.06 6.80
N PRO A 91 -15.40 11.61 5.61
CA PRO A 91 -16.45 11.95 4.66
C PRO A 91 -17.36 10.76 4.36
N GLN A 92 -18.68 10.97 4.40
CA GLN A 92 -19.67 9.89 4.30
C GLN A 92 -19.57 9.10 2.99
N ASP A 93 -19.20 9.78 1.90
CA ASP A 93 -19.00 9.18 0.58
C ASP A 93 -17.77 8.25 0.53
N GLN A 94 -16.90 8.26 1.54
CA GLN A 94 -15.67 7.45 1.59
C GLN A 94 -15.80 6.19 2.48
N VAL A 95 -16.83 6.14 3.34
CA VAL A 95 -17.00 5.11 4.37
C VAL A 95 -17.07 3.69 3.78
N VAL A 96 -17.76 3.51 2.65
CA VAL A 96 -17.88 2.21 1.96
C VAL A 96 -16.50 1.67 1.56
N ALA A 97 -15.65 2.52 0.99
CA ALA A 97 -14.29 2.15 0.62
C ALA A 97 -13.43 1.79 1.84
N LEU A 98 -13.58 2.50 2.96
CA LEU A 98 -12.81 2.22 4.17
C LEU A 98 -13.23 0.91 4.84
N HIS A 99 -14.53 0.60 4.88
CA HIS A 99 -15.00 -0.72 5.33
C HIS A 99 -14.55 -1.84 4.39
N PHE A 100 -14.60 -1.63 3.08
CA PHE A 100 -14.05 -2.58 2.12
C PHE A 100 -12.55 -2.81 2.32
N ALA A 101 -11.78 -1.74 2.54
CA ALA A 101 -10.34 -1.80 2.80
C ALA A 101 -10.00 -2.54 4.10
N GLN A 102 -10.74 -2.25 5.18
CA GLN A 102 -10.62 -2.96 6.45
C GLN A 102 -10.93 -4.45 6.27
N HIS A 103 -12.08 -4.78 5.66
CA HIS A 103 -12.48 -6.16 5.42
C HIS A 103 -11.45 -6.91 4.57
N TYR A 104 -10.95 -6.30 3.49
CA TYR A 104 -9.89 -6.87 2.67
C TYR A 104 -8.64 -7.21 3.50
N ALA A 105 -8.26 -6.34 4.43
CA ALA A 105 -7.09 -6.59 5.28
C ALA A 105 -7.34 -7.73 6.28
N GLU A 106 -8.52 -7.74 6.93
CA GLU A 106 -8.94 -8.75 7.91
C GLU A 106 -9.05 -10.15 7.31
N THR A 107 -9.46 -10.25 6.03
CA THR A 107 -9.61 -11.54 5.33
C THR A 107 -8.36 -11.99 4.58
N GLU A 108 -7.23 -11.33 4.82
CA GLU A 108 -5.94 -11.60 4.17
C GLU A 108 -5.95 -11.42 2.64
N GLY A 109 -6.71 -10.43 2.18
CA GLY A 109 -6.82 -10.06 0.78
C GLY A 109 -7.87 -10.85 0.00
N ARG A 110 -8.69 -11.66 0.68
CA ARG A 110 -9.84 -12.33 0.06
C ARG A 110 -10.93 -11.29 -0.20
N THR A 111 -11.26 -11.10 -1.47
CA THR A 111 -12.35 -10.21 -1.87
C THR A 111 -13.68 -10.94 -1.76
N ASP A 112 -14.52 -10.54 -0.82
CA ASP A 112 -15.93 -10.92 -0.81
C ASP A 112 -16.62 -10.36 -2.07
N PRO A 113 -17.27 -11.21 -2.90
CA PRO A 113 -18.00 -10.76 -4.08
C PRO A 113 -19.08 -9.72 -3.78
N GLU A 114 -19.74 -9.81 -2.63
CA GLU A 114 -20.77 -8.85 -2.25
C GLU A 114 -20.17 -7.50 -1.88
N ALA A 115 -19.17 -7.47 -1.01
CA ALA A 115 -18.43 -6.25 -0.70
C ALA A 115 -17.84 -5.58 -1.96
N ARG A 116 -17.35 -6.37 -2.93
CA ARG A 116 -16.85 -5.85 -4.21
C ARG A 116 -17.97 -5.24 -5.06
N ARG A 117 -19.15 -5.87 -5.11
CA ARG A 117 -20.31 -5.34 -5.83
C ARG A 117 -20.77 -4.02 -5.22
N THR A 118 -20.90 -3.92 -3.90
CA THR A 118 -21.27 -2.67 -3.22
C THR A 118 -20.26 -1.55 -3.50
N LEU A 119 -18.96 -1.87 -3.54
CA LEU A 119 -17.93 -0.90 -3.90
C LEU A 119 -18.13 -0.37 -5.33
N VAL A 120 -18.40 -1.24 -6.29
CA VAL A 120 -18.64 -0.86 -7.69
C VAL A 120 -19.93 -0.07 -7.85
N GLU A 121 -21.01 -0.46 -7.18
CA GLU A 121 -22.29 0.26 -7.21
C GLU A 121 -22.17 1.67 -6.62
N THR A 122 -21.32 1.84 -5.59
CA THR A 122 -21.12 3.14 -4.92
C THR A 122 -20.23 4.08 -5.71
N TYR A 123 -19.14 3.57 -6.29
CA TYR A 123 -18.07 4.41 -6.87
C TYR A 123 -17.98 4.35 -8.40
N GLY A 124 -18.66 3.40 -9.04
CA GLY A 124 -18.43 3.02 -10.43
C GLY A 124 -17.15 2.18 -10.60
N GLU A 125 -17.07 1.49 -11.73
CA GLU A 125 -16.01 0.52 -12.05
C GLU A 125 -14.59 1.11 -11.94
N ASP A 126 -14.37 2.30 -12.49
CA ASP A 126 -13.03 2.90 -12.55
C ASP A 126 -12.53 3.35 -11.18
N LYS A 127 -13.36 4.04 -10.39
CA LYS A 127 -12.96 4.49 -9.06
C LYS A 127 -12.87 3.32 -8.08
N ALA A 128 -13.73 2.30 -8.18
CA ALA A 128 -13.60 1.06 -7.41
C ALA A 128 -12.29 0.31 -7.73
N ARG A 129 -11.88 0.29 -9.00
CA ARG A 129 -10.58 -0.27 -9.42
C ARG A 129 -9.42 0.52 -8.82
N ASP A 130 -9.48 1.84 -8.83
CA ASP A 130 -8.43 2.70 -8.25
C ASP A 130 -8.34 2.50 -6.72
N ILE A 131 -9.48 2.41 -6.02
CA ILE A 131 -9.54 2.08 -4.58
C ILE A 131 -8.87 0.74 -4.29
N LEU A 132 -9.22 -0.32 -5.02
CA LEU A 132 -8.60 -1.65 -4.86
C LEU A 132 -7.09 -1.61 -5.15
N THR A 133 -6.67 -0.77 -6.11
CA THR A 133 -5.26 -0.57 -6.43
C THR A 133 -4.50 0.01 -5.24
N TYR A 134 -5.04 1.05 -4.58
CA TYR A 134 -4.44 1.62 -3.37
C TYR A 134 -4.37 0.61 -2.21
N ILE A 135 -5.44 -0.17 -2.00
CA ILE A 135 -5.50 -1.25 -0.99
C ILE A 135 -4.39 -2.29 -1.22
N ARG A 136 -4.22 -2.75 -2.46
CA ARG A 136 -3.16 -3.72 -2.81
C ARG A 136 -1.78 -3.12 -2.61
N LEU A 137 -1.58 -1.87 -3.04
CA LEU A 137 -0.28 -1.19 -2.92
C LEU A 137 0.18 -1.10 -1.46
N ILE A 138 -0.70 -0.63 -0.57
CA ILE A 138 -0.36 -0.49 0.84
C ILE A 138 -0.21 -1.85 1.53
N THR A 139 -0.97 -2.87 1.11
CA THR A 139 -0.82 -4.23 1.64
C THR A 139 0.59 -4.75 1.41
N VAL A 140 1.16 -4.54 0.22
CA VAL A 140 2.56 -4.92 -0.06
C VAL A 140 3.52 -4.14 0.86
N GLY A 141 3.33 -2.83 1.00
CA GLY A 141 4.14 -1.99 1.88
C GLY A 141 4.07 -2.44 3.35
N ASN A 142 2.87 -2.77 3.84
CA ASN A 142 2.65 -3.25 5.20
C ASN A 142 3.37 -4.58 5.45
N LEU A 143 3.17 -5.58 4.58
CA LEU A 143 3.79 -6.89 4.73
C LEU A 143 5.31 -6.83 4.61
N TYR A 144 5.83 -5.99 3.72
CA TYR A 144 7.27 -5.74 3.63
C TYR A 144 7.82 -5.13 4.93
N GLY A 145 7.20 -4.06 5.43
CA GLY A 145 7.59 -3.43 6.69
C GLY A 145 7.49 -4.37 7.90
N ASN A 146 6.45 -5.19 7.96
CA ASN A 146 6.29 -6.21 9.00
C ASN A 146 7.35 -7.32 8.88
N THR A 147 7.75 -7.70 7.67
CA THR A 147 8.83 -8.69 7.46
C THR A 147 10.17 -8.13 7.91
N PHE A 148 10.40 -6.83 7.71
CA PHE A 148 11.56 -6.15 8.29
C PHE A 148 11.51 -6.13 9.83
N ASP A 149 10.35 -5.85 10.42
CA ASP A 149 10.15 -5.97 11.88
C ASP A 149 10.41 -7.40 12.37
N ALA A 150 10.01 -8.44 11.63
CA ALA A 150 10.27 -9.84 11.98
C ALA A 150 11.79 -10.14 12.00
N LEU A 151 12.52 -9.63 11.01
CA LEU A 151 13.98 -9.75 10.96
C LEU A 151 14.65 -9.05 12.17
N LEU A 152 14.22 -7.84 12.51
CA LEU A 152 14.71 -7.12 13.69
C LEU A 152 14.39 -7.86 14.99
N SER A 153 13.16 -8.38 15.12
CA SER A 153 12.71 -9.15 16.28
C SER A 153 13.56 -10.42 16.46
N ARG A 154 13.95 -11.08 15.36
CA ARG A 154 14.87 -12.21 15.39
C ARG A 154 16.26 -11.83 15.91
N PHE A 155 16.82 -10.70 15.48
CA PHE A 155 18.09 -10.21 16.04
C PHE A 155 18.00 -9.89 17.54
N ALA A 156 16.81 -9.55 18.04
CA ALA A 156 16.52 -9.39 19.46
C ALA A 156 16.24 -10.72 20.20
N GLY A 157 16.44 -11.88 19.55
CA GLY A 157 16.21 -13.20 20.14
C GLY A 157 14.73 -13.63 20.20
N ARG A 158 13.83 -12.91 19.51
CA ARG A 158 12.38 -13.14 19.52
C ARG A 158 11.85 -13.36 18.10
N PRO A 159 12.13 -14.50 17.46
CA PRO A 159 11.73 -14.73 16.07
C PRO A 159 10.21 -14.71 15.89
N ALA A 160 9.74 -14.22 14.74
CA ALA A 160 8.32 -14.26 14.42
C ALA A 160 7.85 -15.73 14.24
N PRO A 161 6.69 -16.12 14.77
CA PRO A 161 6.15 -17.46 14.56
C PRO A 161 5.89 -17.75 13.07
N GLY A 162 6.19 -18.96 12.62
CA GLY A 162 5.94 -19.39 11.24
C GLY A 162 6.88 -18.79 10.18
N SER A 163 7.85 -17.96 10.59
CA SER A 163 8.86 -17.38 9.71
C SER A 163 10.19 -18.14 9.80
N ASN A 164 11.10 -17.88 8.86
CA ASN A 164 12.47 -18.39 8.89
C ASN A 164 13.46 -17.31 8.45
N PRO A 165 14.71 -17.34 8.94
CA PRO A 165 15.69 -16.27 8.71
C PRO A 165 16.01 -16.07 7.23
N PHE A 166 16.05 -17.15 6.44
CA PHE A 166 16.32 -17.06 5.01
C PHE A 166 15.23 -16.25 4.29
N SER A 167 13.97 -16.57 4.54
CA SER A 167 12.84 -15.85 3.94
C SER A 167 12.81 -14.38 4.36
N GLU A 168 13.04 -14.08 5.64
CA GLU A 168 13.09 -12.70 6.16
C GLU A 168 14.18 -11.88 5.47
N VAL A 169 15.41 -12.40 5.44
CA VAL A 169 16.56 -11.74 4.80
C VAL A 169 16.33 -11.58 3.30
N ALA A 170 15.89 -12.63 2.62
CA ALA A 170 15.66 -12.59 1.18
C ALA A 170 14.61 -11.55 0.79
N VAL A 171 13.48 -11.49 1.51
CA VAL A 171 12.43 -10.49 1.25
C VAL A 171 12.97 -9.07 1.45
N VAL A 172 13.67 -8.82 2.56
CA VAL A 172 14.22 -7.48 2.87
C VAL A 172 15.23 -7.07 1.80
N LEU A 173 16.18 -7.94 1.44
CA LEU A 173 17.20 -7.62 0.43
C LEU A 173 16.60 -7.43 -0.96
N LEU A 174 15.70 -8.31 -1.40
CA LEU A 174 15.07 -8.19 -2.71
C LEU A 174 14.17 -6.95 -2.80
N GLY A 175 13.42 -6.63 -1.75
CA GLY A 175 12.60 -5.42 -1.71
C GLY A 175 13.43 -4.14 -1.70
N ALA A 176 14.54 -4.11 -0.95
CA ALA A 176 15.49 -3.00 -0.97
C ALA A 176 16.12 -2.83 -2.36
N ALA A 177 16.62 -3.92 -2.96
CA ALA A 177 17.21 -3.91 -4.30
C ALA A 177 16.21 -3.46 -5.37
N GLY A 178 14.97 -3.97 -5.32
CA GLY A 178 13.90 -3.58 -6.24
C GLY A 178 13.55 -2.10 -6.12
N SER A 179 13.55 -1.55 -4.90
CA SER A 179 13.31 -0.11 -4.66
C SER A 179 14.41 0.77 -5.24
N VAL A 180 15.68 0.37 -5.05
CA VAL A 180 16.84 1.07 -5.65
C VAL A 180 16.76 1.03 -7.18
N LEU A 181 16.46 -0.13 -7.76
CA LEU A 181 16.31 -0.27 -9.20
C LEU A 181 15.17 0.61 -9.75
N ALA A 182 14.02 0.65 -9.08
CA ALA A 182 12.91 1.50 -9.48
C ALA A 182 13.29 2.99 -9.49
N LEU A 183 14.01 3.46 -8.46
CA LEU A 183 14.51 4.84 -8.38
C LEU A 183 15.55 5.16 -9.47
N ALA A 184 16.37 4.20 -9.88
CA ALA A 184 17.34 4.39 -10.96
C ALA A 184 16.68 4.41 -12.36
N VAL A 185 15.63 3.61 -12.57
CA VAL A 185 14.97 3.44 -13.88
C VAL A 185 14.01 4.60 -14.20
N VAL A 186 13.28 5.12 -13.21
CA VAL A 186 12.27 6.18 -13.44
C VAL A 186 12.84 7.45 -14.10
N PRO A 187 14.00 8.01 -13.66
CA PRO A 187 14.62 9.17 -14.31
C PRO A 187 15.02 8.88 -15.76
N LEU A 188 15.57 7.70 -16.03
CA LEU A 188 15.99 7.29 -17.37
C LEU A 188 14.81 7.18 -18.34
N VAL A 189 13.69 6.61 -17.87
CA VAL A 189 12.45 6.52 -18.67
C VAL A 189 11.85 7.90 -18.93
N LYS A 190 11.85 8.80 -17.92
CA LYS A 190 11.39 10.19 -18.11
C LYS A 190 12.27 10.95 -19.10
N LEU A 191 13.59 10.80 -19.01
CA LEU A 191 14.55 11.41 -19.93
C LEU A 191 14.36 10.90 -21.36
N ALA A 192 14.24 9.58 -21.55
CA ALA A 192 13.97 8.99 -22.86
C ALA A 192 12.64 9.46 -23.46
N GLY A 193 11.59 9.60 -22.62
CA GLY A 193 10.31 10.17 -23.02
C GLY A 193 10.43 11.63 -23.47
N ALA A 194 11.14 12.45 -22.68
CA ALA A 194 11.40 13.85 -22.98
C ALA A 194 12.20 14.02 -24.29
N LEU A 195 13.25 13.22 -24.49
CA LEU A 195 14.03 13.19 -25.73
C LEU A 195 13.18 12.77 -26.93
N ARG A 196 12.30 11.77 -26.76
CA ARG A 196 11.41 11.30 -27.84
C ARG A 196 10.36 12.35 -28.20
N SER A 197 9.82 13.10 -27.24
CA SER A 197 8.95 14.24 -27.52
C SER A 197 9.71 15.39 -28.16
N TRP A 198 10.96 15.63 -27.73
CA TRP A 198 11.83 16.69 -28.27
C TRP A 198 12.20 16.43 -29.74
N CYS A 199 12.56 15.20 -30.10
CA CYS A 199 12.83 14.81 -31.49
C CYS A 199 11.59 14.82 -32.39
N ARG A 200 10.38 14.72 -31.81
CA ARG A 200 9.11 14.73 -32.55
C ARG A 200 8.46 16.11 -32.62
N ASP A 201 9.05 17.14 -32.02
CA ASP A 201 8.52 18.50 -32.04
C ASP A 201 8.73 19.12 -33.44
N PRO A 202 7.67 19.26 -34.25
CA PRO A 202 7.81 19.71 -35.64
C PRO A 202 8.19 21.20 -35.75
N ARG A 203 8.20 21.94 -34.63
CA ARG A 203 8.59 23.36 -34.55
C ARG A 203 10.10 23.59 -34.50
N ARG A 204 10.92 22.53 -34.56
CA ARG A 204 12.39 22.62 -34.45
C ARG A 204 13.15 22.34 -35.75
N GLY A 205 12.42 22.10 -36.84
CA GLY A 205 12.97 21.91 -38.19
C GLY A 205 12.79 23.12 -39.12
N ALA A 206 12.47 24.30 -38.57
CA ALA A 206 12.34 25.56 -39.31
C ALA A 206 13.30 26.62 -38.74
#